data_AF-A0A946U8F7-F1
#
_entry.id   AF-A0A946U8F7-F1
#
_cell.length_a   1.000
_cell.length_b   1.000
_cell.length_c   1.000
_cell.angle_alpha   90.00
_cell.angle_beta   90.00
_cell.angle_gamma   90.00
#
_symmetry.space_group_name_H-M   'P 1'
#
loop_
_entity.id
_entity.type
_entity.pdbx_description
1 polymer ?
#
loop_
_entity_poly.entity_id
_entity_poly.type
_entity_poly.pdbx_seq_one_letter_code
_entity_poly.pdbx_strand_id
1 'polypeptide(L)'
;ERGPLKFSVERMEVSWSGAPVPLTVTEFWIIHSLIRHPGHVRTRQQLMDDANVLVDDQTITSHIKRIRRKFLKADPGFDRLDTVYGAGYRWKPAASEKDAAPAVAEDRPGE
;
A
#
# COMPACT_ATOMS: atom_id res chain seq x y z
N GLU A 1 14.18 -6.23 1.39
CA GLU A 1 13.29 -5.92 2.54
C GLU A 1 13.14 -4.41 2.65
N ARG A 2 11.95 -3.90 3.00
CA ARG A 2 11.67 -2.45 3.09
C ARG A 2 10.96 -2.16 4.40
N GLY A 3 11.72 -1.84 5.45
CA GLY A 3 11.18 -1.70 6.81
C GLY A 3 10.42 -2.97 7.24
N PRO A 4 9.16 -2.86 7.70
CA PRO A 4 8.35 -4.02 8.13
C PRO A 4 7.94 -4.95 6.99
N LEU A 5 8.05 -4.53 5.72
CA LEU A 5 7.68 -5.38 4.58
C LEU A 5 8.83 -6.28 4.14
N LYS A 6 8.60 -7.60 4.15
CA LYS A 6 9.38 -8.56 3.39
C LYS A 6 8.56 -9.04 2.18
N PHE A 7 9.18 -9.03 1.01
CA PHE A 7 8.53 -9.35 -0.26
C PHE A 7 9.50 -10.16 -1.11
N SER A 8 9.13 -11.39 -1.47
CA SER A 8 9.94 -12.31 -2.27
C SER A 8 9.19 -12.70 -3.54
N VAL A 9 9.73 -12.30 -4.69
CA VAL A 9 9.19 -12.67 -6.01
C VAL A 9 9.43 -14.14 -6.29
N GLU A 10 10.64 -14.63 -6.03
CA GLU A 10 11.03 -16.03 -6.26
C GLU A 10 10.16 -17.01 -5.48
N ARG A 11 9.82 -16.66 -4.24
CA ARG A 11 9.00 -17.50 -3.35
C ARG A 11 7.51 -17.16 -3.39
N MET A 12 7.12 -16.12 -4.13
CA MET A 12 5.75 -15.56 -4.15
C MET A 12 5.18 -15.30 -2.75
N GLU A 13 6.03 -14.81 -1.84
CA GLU A 13 5.70 -14.65 -0.44
C GLU A 13 5.81 -13.21 0.03
N VAL A 14 4.89 -12.84 0.92
CA VAL A 14 4.82 -11.52 1.55
C VAL A 14 4.64 -11.69 3.04
N SER A 15 5.41 -10.94 3.82
CA SER A 15 5.19 -10.80 5.26
C SER A 15 5.32 -9.35 5.70
N TRP A 16 4.60 -9.02 6.76
CA TRP A 16 4.55 -7.70 7.38
C TRP A 16 4.92 -7.83 8.85
N SER A 17 5.99 -7.15 9.28
CA SER A 17 6.54 -7.25 10.65
C SER A 17 6.79 -8.69 11.09
N GLY A 18 7.20 -9.56 10.15
CA GLY A 18 7.42 -10.98 10.39
C GLY A 18 6.17 -11.87 10.30
N ALA A 19 4.96 -11.30 10.28
CA ALA A 19 3.71 -12.06 10.11
C ALA A 19 3.40 -12.29 8.63
N PRO A 20 3.07 -13.53 8.20
CA PRO A 20 2.75 -13.82 6.80
C PRO A 20 1.45 -13.11 6.38
N VAL A 21 1.47 -12.52 5.19
CA VAL A 21 0.31 -11.87 4.56
C VAL A 21 -0.05 -12.66 3.29
N PRO A 22 -1.00 -13.61 3.36
CA PRO A 22 -1.27 -14.51 2.24
C PRO A 22 -2.01 -13.77 1.12
N LEU A 23 -1.30 -13.36 0.07
CA LEU A 23 -1.86 -12.70 -1.11
C LEU A 23 -2.15 -13.72 -2.21
N THR A 24 -3.16 -13.44 -3.04
CA THR A 24 -3.31 -14.16 -4.32
C THR A 24 -2.27 -13.66 -5.33
N VAL A 25 -2.10 -14.37 -6.45
CA VAL A 25 -1.16 -13.97 -7.52
C VAL A 25 -1.42 -12.54 -8.01
N THR A 26 -2.66 -12.18 -8.30
CA THR A 26 -3.03 -10.82 -8.71
C THR A 26 -2.71 -9.79 -7.63
N GLU A 27 -3.07 -10.07 -6.38
CA GLU A 27 -2.83 -9.15 -5.26
C GLU A 27 -1.33 -8.93 -5.03
N PHE A 28 -0.54 -9.99 -5.18
CA PHE A 28 0.92 -9.96 -5.12
C PHE A 28 1.49 -9.00 -6.17
N TRP A 29 1.07 -9.11 -7.43
CA TRP A 29 1.56 -8.24 -8.49
C TRP A 29 1.09 -6.79 -8.35
N ILE A 30 -0.13 -6.56 -7.84
CA ILE A 30 -0.60 -5.21 -7.49
C ILE A 30 0.31 -4.59 -6.43
N ILE A 31 0.61 -5.31 -5.35
CA ILE A 31 1.55 -4.82 -4.34
C ILE A 31 2.93 -4.61 -4.95
N HIS A 32 3.44 -5.56 -5.74
CA HIS A 32 4.73 -5.45 -6.42
C HIS A 32 4.83 -4.16 -7.26
N SER A 33 3.80 -3.85 -8.05
CA SER A 33 3.72 -2.63 -8.86
C SER A 33 3.83 -1.35 -8.02
N LEU A 34 3.16 -1.31 -6.87
CA LEU A 34 3.15 -0.17 -5.96
C LEU A 34 4.48 -0.02 -5.21
N ILE A 35 5.06 -1.10 -4.70
CA ILE A 35 6.30 -1.06 -3.91
C ILE A 35 7.56 -0.86 -4.76
N ARG A 36 7.49 -1.10 -6.08
CA ARG A 36 8.57 -0.71 -7.01
C ARG A 36 8.74 0.81 -7.11
N HIS A 37 7.66 1.56 -6.90
CA HIS A 37 7.64 3.03 -6.96
C HIS A 37 7.03 3.63 -5.69
N PRO A 38 7.68 3.49 -4.52
CA PRO A 38 7.15 4.04 -3.28
C PRO A 38 6.97 5.57 -3.41
N GLY A 39 5.90 6.10 -2.83
CA GLY A 39 5.54 7.52 -2.92
C GLY A 39 4.84 7.92 -4.22
N HIS A 40 4.84 7.09 -5.26
CA HIS A 40 4.22 7.40 -6.54
C HIS A 40 2.80 6.84 -6.63
N VAL A 41 1.92 7.60 -7.27
CA VAL A 41 0.56 7.16 -7.55
C VAL A 41 0.58 6.30 -8.82
N ARG A 42 0.00 5.10 -8.72
CA ARG A 42 -0.25 4.21 -9.84
C ARG A 42 -1.74 4.22 -10.18
N THR A 43 -2.06 4.43 -11.46
CA THR A 43 -3.46 4.41 -11.94
C THR A 43 -4.01 2.99 -11.94
N ARG A 44 -5.34 2.85 -12.02
CA ARG A 44 -5.98 1.53 -12.12
C ARG A 44 -5.49 0.76 -13.34
N GLN A 45 -5.42 1.42 -14.49
CA GLN A 45 -4.89 0.84 -15.73
C GLN A 45 -3.47 0.31 -15.55
N GLN A 46 -2.57 1.11 -14.97
CA GLN A 46 -1.19 0.66 -14.72
C GLN A 46 -1.13 -0.57 -13.81
N LEU A 47 -2.00 -0.65 -12.79
CA LEU A 47 -2.07 -1.83 -11.92
C LEU A 47 -2.63 -3.06 -12.65
N MET A 48 -3.57 -2.88 -13.58
CA MET A 48 -4.09 -3.97 -14.42
C MET A 48 -3.00 -4.51 -15.35
N ASP A 49 -2.29 -3.60 -16.03
CA ASP A 49 -1.20 -3.92 -16.95
C ASP A 49 -0.07 -4.65 -16.20
N ASP A 50 0.38 -4.13 -15.05
CA ASP A 50 1.46 -4.73 -14.26
C ASP A 50 1.08 -6.07 -13.63
N ALA A 51 -0.19 -6.28 -13.29
CA ALA A 51 -0.67 -7.54 -12.74
C ALA A 51 -1.07 -8.55 -13.82
N ASN A 52 -0.97 -8.17 -15.10
CA ASN A 52 -1.40 -8.93 -16.26
C ASN A 52 -2.83 -9.49 -16.12
N VAL A 53 -3.76 -8.63 -15.67
CA VAL A 53 -5.15 -9.02 -15.45
C VAL A 53 -6.06 -8.29 -16.44
N LEU A 54 -6.80 -9.07 -17.24
CA LEU A 54 -7.86 -8.59 -18.15
C LEU A 54 -9.17 -8.34 -17.39
N VAL A 55 -9.19 -7.35 -16.50
CA VAL A 55 -10.37 -7.01 -15.67
C VAL A 55 -10.68 -5.52 -15.75
N ASP A 56 -11.73 -5.10 -15.05
CA ASP A 56 -12.18 -3.73 -14.94
C ASP A 56 -11.68 -3.01 -13.65
N ASP A 57 -11.93 -1.71 -13.59
CA ASP A 57 -11.59 -0.83 -12.47
C ASP A 57 -12.21 -1.26 -11.12
N GLN A 58 -13.40 -1.87 -11.14
CA GLN A 58 -14.05 -2.36 -9.93
C GLN A 58 -13.32 -3.55 -9.33
N THR A 59 -12.76 -4.40 -10.18
CA THR A 59 -11.97 -5.55 -9.77
C THR A 59 -10.68 -5.10 -9.06
N ILE A 60 -9.97 -4.11 -9.60
CA ILE A 60 -8.79 -3.52 -8.93
C ILE A 60 -9.16 -2.97 -7.55
N THR A 61 -10.27 -2.23 -7.47
CA THR A 61 -10.76 -1.67 -6.20
C THR A 61 -11.05 -2.77 -5.17
N SER A 62 -11.62 -3.89 -5.62
CA SER A 62 -11.88 -5.07 -4.78
C SER A 62 -10.60 -5.74 -4.30
N HIS A 63 -9.59 -5.87 -5.16
CA HIS A 63 -8.27 -6.38 -4.77
C HIS A 63 -7.62 -5.48 -3.72
N ILE A 64 -7.60 -4.15 -3.92
CA ILE A 64 -7.05 -3.21 -2.94
C ILE A 64 -7.75 -3.34 -1.57
N LYS A 65 -9.08 -3.47 -1.55
CA LYS A 65 -9.83 -3.71 -0.29
C LYS A 65 -9.44 -5.04 0.38
N ARG A 66 -9.28 -6.12 -0.38
CA ARG A 66 -8.85 -7.42 0.15
C ARG A 66 -7.44 -7.37 0.70
N ILE A 67 -6.52 -6.76 -0.04
CA ILE A 67 -5.12 -6.53 0.37
C ILE A 67 -5.09 -5.77 1.70
N ARG A 68 -5.77 -4.62 1.80
CA ARG A 68 -5.81 -3.84 3.06
C ARG A 68 -6.28 -4.68 4.24
N ARG A 69 -7.36 -5.45 4.08
CA ARG A 69 -7.85 -6.33 5.14
C ARG A 69 -6.83 -7.37 5.57
N LYS A 70 -6.05 -7.93 4.64
CA LYS A 70 -5.02 -8.92 4.95
C LYS A 70 -3.85 -8.31 5.72
N PHE A 71 -3.39 -7.13 5.33
CA PHE A 71 -2.37 -6.40 6.08
C PHE A 71 -2.88 -5.95 7.46
N LEU A 72 -4.10 -5.43 7.56
CA LEU A 72 -4.71 -5.03 8.84
C LEU A 72 -4.89 -6.20 9.81
N LYS A 73 -5.07 -7.43 9.30
CA LYS A 73 -5.09 -8.63 10.13
C LYS A 73 -3.72 -8.97 10.71
N ALA A 74 -2.64 -8.67 9.98
CA ALA A 74 -1.27 -8.87 10.45
C ALA A 74 -0.83 -7.75 11.39
N ASP A 75 -1.30 -6.52 11.15
CA ASP A 75 -1.00 -5.32 11.94
C ASP A 75 -2.17 -4.32 11.87
N PRO A 76 -2.94 -4.14 12.96
CA PRO A 76 -4.05 -3.18 13.01
C PRO A 76 -3.64 -1.73 12.73
N GLY A 77 -2.35 -1.39 12.89
CA GLY A 77 -1.78 -0.07 12.60
C GLY A 77 -1.33 0.11 11.14
N PHE A 78 -1.60 -0.86 10.26
CA PHE A 78 -1.17 -0.79 8.87
C PHE A 78 -1.79 0.39 8.10
N ASP A 79 -0.94 1.31 7.64
CA ASP A 79 -1.33 2.50 6.88
C ASP A 79 -0.41 2.77 5.65
N ARG A 80 0.21 1.74 5.06
CA ARG A 80 1.08 1.97 3.87
C ARG A 80 0.36 2.04 2.54
N LEU A 81 -0.85 1.50 2.43
CA LEU A 81 -1.58 1.45 1.16
C LEU A 81 -2.61 2.58 1.09
N ASP A 82 -2.30 3.62 0.34
CA ASP A 82 -3.06 4.86 0.24
C ASP A 82 -3.95 4.91 -1.01
N THR A 83 -5.10 5.59 -0.91
CA THR A 83 -6.00 5.85 -2.04
C THR A 83 -5.94 7.32 -2.38
N VAL A 84 -5.50 7.64 -3.59
CA VAL A 84 -5.57 9.00 -4.12
C VAL A 84 -6.82 9.10 -4.99
N TYR A 85 -7.88 9.69 -4.43
CA TYR A 85 -9.17 9.80 -5.10
C TYR A 85 -9.04 10.47 -6.47
N GLY A 86 -9.66 9.87 -7.48
CA GLY A 86 -9.55 10.31 -8.88
C GLY A 86 -8.26 9.90 -9.60
N ALA A 87 -7.18 9.54 -8.90
CA ALA A 87 -5.90 9.24 -9.54
C ALA A 87 -5.49 7.75 -9.47
N GLY A 88 -5.67 7.09 -8.32
CA GLY A 88 -5.29 5.69 -8.16
C GLY A 88 -4.82 5.34 -6.76
N TYR A 89 -3.76 4.54 -6.66
CA TYR A 89 -3.26 3.99 -5.41
C TYR A 89 -1.76 4.19 -5.26
N ARG A 90 -1.29 4.26 -4.02
CA ARG A 90 0.11 4.51 -3.71
C ARG A 90 0.57 3.69 -2.52
N TRP A 91 1.79 3.18 -2.59
CA TRP A 91 2.49 2.71 -1.41
C TRP A 91 3.25 3.86 -0.77
N LYS A 92 2.91 4.21 0.48
CA LYS A 92 3.62 5.27 1.22
C LYS A 92 5.08 4.85 1.41
N PRO A 93 6.06 5.76 1.21
CA PRO A 93 7.45 5.44 1.52
C PRO A 93 7.58 5.04 3.00
N ALA A 94 8.61 4.26 3.33
CA ALA A 94 8.98 4.11 4.74
C ALA A 94 9.20 5.53 5.30
N ALA A 95 8.68 5.81 6.48
CA ALA A 95 8.80 7.16 7.04
C ALA A 95 10.29 7.49 7.15
N SER A 96 10.76 8.43 6.33
CA SER A 96 11.97 9.17 6.61
C SER A 96 11.68 9.99 7.86
N GLU A 97 12.55 9.94 8.86
CA GLU A 97 12.49 10.75 10.10
C GLU A 97 12.33 12.26 9.87
N LYS A 98 12.33 12.75 8.62
CA LYS A 98 12.25 14.16 8.24
C LYS A 98 10.86 14.68 7.88
N ASP A 99 9.83 13.84 7.77
CA ASP A 99 8.46 14.28 7.39
C ASP A 99 7.47 14.35 8.56
N ALA A 100 7.93 14.12 9.80
CA ALA A 100 7.14 14.40 10.99
C ALA A 100 7.11 15.93 11.25
N ALA A 101 6.44 16.67 10.37
CA ALA A 101 6.07 18.05 10.68
C ALA A 101 4.99 18.03 11.78
N PRO A 102 5.09 18.91 12.79
CA PRO A 102 4.24 18.87 13.96
C PRO A 102 2.80 19.21 13.57
N ALA A 103 1.86 18.42 14.09
CA ALA A 103 0.48 18.86 14.22
C ALA A 103 0.50 20.14 15.07
N VAL A 104 0.39 21.29 14.42
CA VAL A 104 0.22 22.57 15.08
C VAL A 104 -1.13 22.51 15.79
N ALA A 105 -1.09 22.36 17.11
CA ALA A 105 -2.24 22.64 17.96
C ALA A 105 -2.49 24.14 17.86
N GLU A 106 -3.54 24.53 17.13
CA GLU A 106 -4.18 25.83 17.35
C GLU A 106 -4.75 25.82 18.77
N ASP A 107 -3.97 26.33 19.71
CA ASP A 107 -4.47 26.83 20.99
C ASP A 107 -4.47 28.36 20.89
N ARG A 108 -5.67 28.93 20.79
CA ARG A 108 -5.94 30.34 21.11
C ARG A 108 -6.72 30.31 22.42
N PRO A 109 -6.23 30.99 23.47
CA PRO A 109 -6.65 32.38 23.76
C PRO A 109 -5.43 33.21 24.24
N GLY A 110 -5.34 34.54 24.19
CA GLY A 110 -6.31 35.63 24.32
C GLY A 110 -5.67 36.65 25.26
N GLU A 111 -5.43 37.88 24.78
CA GLU A 111 -5.31 39.11 25.58
C GLU A 111 -5.56 40.33 24.66
#